data_AF-A0A7C1A8U1-F1
#
_entry.id   AF-A0A7C1A8U1-F1
#
_cell.length_a   1.000
_cell.length_b   1.000
_cell.length_c   1.000
_cell.angle_alpha   90.00
_cell.angle_beta   90.00
_cell.angle_gamma   90.00
#
_symmetry.space_group_name_H-M   'P 1'
#
loop_
_entity.id
_entity.type
_entity.pdbx_description
1 polymer ?
#
loop_
_entity_poly.entity_id
_entity_poly.type
_entity_poly.pdbx_seq_one_letter_code
_entity_poly.pdbx_strand_id
1 'polypeptide(L)'
;MHKTRVSVLAAVLLFLLLFSVFAYSYLSLDLWDYDFWWHISTGRLIVETGSLPDADPFSFVSTLQENENLRPKWENFVLKQYWLCQILFYFIFIKAGPAGIIILRTALLLLTILVVLWQLRRWGVSFYICFVLVFLLFLVTTQFTGERPVLFSILFTPVVFIMLEDFKHRRGKLLYLLPPLMLLWANIHGGFIIGNIMIMVYMA
;
A
#
# COMPACT_ATOMS: atom_id res chain seq x y z
N MET A 1 -6.58 -16.21 38.49
CA MET A 1 -5.71 -15.16 37.89
C MET A 1 -4.48 -15.71 37.16
N HIS A 2 -3.78 -16.74 37.67
CA HIS A 2 -2.55 -17.25 37.04
C HIS A 2 -2.76 -17.91 35.65
N LYS A 3 -3.81 -18.72 35.47
CA LYS A 3 -4.12 -19.38 34.18
C LYS A 3 -4.44 -18.39 33.04
N THR A 4 -5.15 -17.30 33.35
CA THR A 4 -5.55 -16.27 32.37
C THR A 4 -4.35 -15.43 31.89
N ARG A 5 -3.35 -15.21 32.75
CA ARG A 5 -2.11 -14.51 32.36
C ARG A 5 -1.25 -15.35 31.45
N VAL A 6 -1.16 -16.66 31.71
CA VAL A 6 -0.40 -17.60 30.88
C VAL A 6 -1.00 -17.75 29.48
N SER A 7 -2.34 -17.78 29.35
CA SER A 7 -3.00 -17.87 28.05
C SER A 7 -2.85 -16.59 27.21
N VAL A 8 -2.90 -15.41 27.83
CA VAL A 8 -2.66 -14.13 27.14
C VAL A 8 -1.21 -14.02 26.69
N LEU A 9 -0.24 -14.39 27.53
CA LEU A 9 1.17 -14.38 27.15
C LEU A 9 1.45 -15.32 25.99
N ALA A 10 0.91 -16.55 26.03
CA ALA A 10 1.05 -17.51 24.94
C ALA A 10 0.46 -16.98 23.62
N ALA A 11 -0.71 -16.33 23.68
CA ALA A 11 -1.34 -15.70 22.52
C ALA A 11 -0.49 -14.57 21.92
N VAL A 12 0.09 -13.71 22.76
CA VAL A 12 0.99 -12.64 22.31
C VAL A 12 2.24 -13.22 21.68
N LEU A 13 2.88 -14.21 22.30
CA LEU A 13 4.06 -14.87 21.75
C LEU A 13 3.77 -15.55 20.42
N LEU A 14 2.60 -16.17 20.26
CA LEU A 14 2.19 -16.79 18.99
C LEU A 14 2.04 -15.74 17.87
N PHE A 15 1.42 -14.59 18.16
CA PHE A 15 1.34 -13.51 17.17
C PHE A 15 2.71 -12.90 16.88
N LEU A 16 3.57 -12.70 17.88
CA LEU A 16 4.93 -12.22 17.67
C LEU A 16 5.72 -13.17 16.78
N LEU A 17 5.64 -14.48 17.02
CA LEU A 17 6.25 -15.49 16.15
C LEU A 17 5.68 -15.39 14.73
N LEU A 18 4.36 -15.34 14.59
CA LEU A 18 3.69 -15.25 13.28
C LEU A 18 4.13 -14.00 12.49
N PHE A 19 4.10 -12.83 13.11
CA PHE A 19 4.53 -11.58 12.48
C PHE A 19 6.03 -11.55 12.19
N SER A 20 6.85 -12.23 13.00
CA SER A 20 8.29 -12.39 12.72
C SER A 20 8.52 -13.26 11.49
N VAL A 21 7.74 -14.34 11.31
CA VAL A 21 7.78 -15.18 10.11
C VAL A 21 7.33 -14.39 8.88
N PHE A 22 6.25 -13.60 8.99
CA PHE A 22 5.80 -12.76 7.88
C PHE A 22 6.84 -11.71 7.50
N ALA A 23 7.42 -11.02 8.50
CA ALA A 23 8.46 -10.03 8.28
C ALA A 23 9.67 -10.67 7.60
N TYR A 24 10.15 -11.81 8.10
CA TYR A 24 11.25 -12.54 7.49
C TYR A 24 10.93 -12.91 6.03
N SER A 25 9.73 -13.43 5.76
CA SER A 25 9.31 -13.82 4.42
C SER A 25 9.30 -12.66 3.41
N TYR A 26 8.98 -11.44 3.84
CA TYR A 26 9.02 -10.28 2.94
C TYR A 26 10.42 -9.68 2.82
N LEU A 27 11.18 -9.66 3.91
CA LEU A 27 12.55 -9.13 3.94
C LEU A 27 13.53 -10.02 3.18
N SER A 28 13.28 -11.32 3.09
CA SER A 28 14.12 -12.27 2.37
C SER A 28 13.95 -12.21 0.85
N LEU A 29 12.96 -11.45 0.35
CA LEU A 29 12.76 -11.25 -1.07
C LEU A 29 13.61 -10.08 -1.54
N ASP A 30 14.44 -10.34 -2.56
CA ASP A 30 15.19 -9.31 -3.26
C ASP A 30 14.28 -8.46 -4.14
N LEU A 31 14.83 -7.35 -4.65
CA LEU A 31 14.11 -6.56 -5.64
C LEU A 31 13.87 -7.38 -6.90
N TRP A 32 12.61 -7.54 -7.30
CA TRP A 32 12.26 -8.45 -8.40
C TRP A 32 11.32 -7.86 -9.44
N ASP A 33 10.59 -6.79 -9.13
CA ASP A 33 9.66 -6.21 -10.09
C ASP A 33 10.39 -5.40 -11.17
N TYR A 34 10.13 -5.73 -12.43
CA TYR A 34 10.75 -5.04 -13.55
C TYR A 34 10.30 -3.58 -13.67
N ASP A 35 9.06 -3.25 -13.28
CA ASP A 35 8.50 -1.90 -13.39
C ASP A 35 9.10 -0.96 -12.32
N PHE A 36 9.72 -1.51 -11.28
CA PHE A 36 10.37 -0.74 -10.22
C PHE A 36 11.38 0.28 -10.78
N TRP A 37 12.16 -0.14 -11.80
CA TRP A 37 13.17 0.72 -12.42
C TRP A 37 12.55 1.91 -13.16
N TRP A 38 11.38 1.75 -13.76
CA TRP A 38 10.63 2.87 -14.33
C TRP A 38 10.13 3.82 -13.24
N HIS A 39 9.67 3.29 -12.10
CA HIS A 39 9.21 4.14 -11.00
C HIS A 39 10.32 5.04 -10.45
N ILE A 40 11.51 4.50 -10.18
CA ILE A 40 12.62 5.33 -9.66
C ILE A 40 13.19 6.27 -10.72
N SER A 41 13.22 5.85 -11.98
CA SER A 41 13.73 6.70 -13.08
C SER A 41 12.79 7.87 -13.33
N THR A 42 11.48 7.64 -13.26
CA THR A 42 10.48 8.71 -13.33
C THR A 42 10.60 9.64 -12.12
N GLY A 43 10.76 9.08 -10.92
CA GLY A 43 10.95 9.87 -9.69
C GLY A 43 12.19 10.76 -9.76
N ARG A 44 13.29 10.23 -10.29
CA ARG A 44 14.51 11.00 -10.58
C ARG A 44 14.24 12.14 -11.55
N LEU A 45 13.60 11.84 -12.67
CA LEU A 45 13.28 12.83 -13.70
C LEU A 45 12.45 13.99 -13.12
N ILE A 46 11.40 13.68 -12.36
CA ILE A 46 10.54 14.70 -11.74
C ILE A 46 11.33 15.59 -10.77
N VAL A 47 12.25 15.00 -9.99
CA VAL A 47 13.10 15.75 -9.04
C VAL A 47 14.11 16.63 -9.78
N GLU A 48 14.69 16.16 -10.87
CA GLU A 48 15.70 16.89 -11.67
C GLU A 48 15.07 18.03 -12.50
N THR A 49 13.88 17.81 -13.09
CA THR A 49 13.21 18.82 -13.95
C THR A 49 12.25 19.73 -13.19
N GLY A 50 11.76 19.31 -12.03
CA GLY A 50 10.69 20.01 -11.31
C GLY A 50 9.32 19.93 -11.99
N SER A 51 9.15 19.04 -12.98
CA SER A 51 7.92 18.91 -13.76
C SER A 51 7.51 17.45 -13.94
N LEU A 52 6.20 17.22 -14.10
CA LEU A 52 5.70 15.89 -14.47
C LEU A 52 5.95 15.62 -15.96
N PRO A 53 6.25 14.37 -16.37
CA PRO A 53 6.47 14.03 -17.78
C PRO A 53 5.18 14.23 -18.59
N ASP A 54 5.29 14.87 -19.76
CA ASP A 54 4.17 15.07 -20.68
C ASP A 54 4.05 13.97 -21.75
N ALA A 55 5.13 13.25 -22.01
CA ALA A 55 5.20 12.04 -22.84
C ALA A 55 6.08 11.00 -22.14
N ASP A 56 5.97 9.72 -22.53
CA ASP A 56 6.80 8.65 -21.98
C ASP A 56 8.29 8.85 -22.35
N PRO A 57 9.17 9.18 -21.39
CA PRO A 57 10.57 9.46 -21.68
C PRO A 57 11.41 8.18 -21.82
N PHE A 58 10.85 7.00 -21.52
CA PHE A 58 11.55 5.72 -21.50
C PHE A 58 11.14 4.79 -22.65
N SER A 59 10.05 5.10 -23.36
CA SER A 59 9.55 4.30 -24.47
C SER A 59 10.15 4.73 -25.81
N PHE A 60 11.01 3.89 -26.39
CA PHE A 60 11.62 4.11 -27.71
C PHE A 60 10.58 4.17 -28.85
N VAL A 61 9.54 3.33 -28.78
CA VAL A 61 8.57 3.21 -29.87
C VAL A 61 7.54 4.34 -29.86
N SER A 62 7.28 4.94 -28.70
CA SER A 62 6.29 6.03 -28.53
C SER A 62 6.66 7.29 -29.32
N THR A 63 7.94 7.47 -29.65
CA THR A 63 8.44 8.61 -30.42
C THR A 63 8.43 8.39 -31.94
N LEU A 64 8.11 7.17 -32.40
CA LEU A 64 8.07 6.86 -33.83
C LEU A 64 6.74 7.34 -34.43
N GLN A 65 6.80 8.03 -35.56
CA GLN A 65 5.62 8.59 -36.23
C GLN A 65 4.58 7.53 -36.64
N GLU A 66 5.04 6.30 -36.91
CA GLU A 66 4.20 5.14 -37.22
C GLU A 66 3.44 4.58 -36.00
N ASN A 67 3.84 4.95 -34.79
CA ASN A 67 3.24 4.52 -33.52
C ASN A 67 2.48 5.67 -32.84
N GLU A 68 1.67 6.40 -33.61
CA GLU A 68 0.85 7.49 -33.07
C GLU A 68 -0.04 6.97 -31.91
N ASN A 69 0.05 7.64 -30.76
CA ASN A 69 -0.77 7.27 -29.61
C ASN A 69 -2.24 7.63 -29.83
N LEU A 70 -3.06 6.61 -30.08
CA LEU A 70 -4.51 6.75 -30.23
C LEU A 70 -5.24 7.15 -28.94
N ARG A 71 -4.55 7.18 -27.78
CA ARG A 71 -5.11 7.46 -26.45
C ARG A 71 -4.22 8.38 -25.61
N PRO A 72 -3.98 9.64 -26.04
CA PRO A 72 -3.07 10.56 -25.34
C PRO A 72 -3.50 10.88 -23.91
N LYS A 73 -4.82 10.92 -23.64
CA LYS A 73 -5.35 11.14 -22.29
C LYS A 73 -5.07 9.96 -21.35
N TRP A 74 -5.08 8.73 -21.87
CA TRP A 74 -4.78 7.54 -21.08
C TRP A 74 -3.30 7.49 -20.72
N GLU A 75 -2.43 7.76 -21.68
CA GLU A 75 -0.99 7.88 -21.42
C GLU A 75 -0.71 8.93 -20.37
N ASN A 76 -1.32 10.12 -20.49
CA ASN A 76 -1.12 11.19 -19.51
C ASN A 76 -1.52 10.77 -18.08
N PHE A 77 -2.66 10.06 -17.95
CA PHE A 77 -3.08 9.50 -16.67
C PHE A 77 -2.06 8.47 -16.17
N VAL A 78 -1.65 7.52 -17.01
CA VAL A 78 -0.69 6.47 -16.66
C VAL A 78 0.65 7.05 -16.21
N LEU A 79 1.17 8.09 -16.88
CA LEU A 79 2.44 8.70 -16.52
C LEU A 79 2.39 9.49 -15.20
N LYS A 80 1.23 10.06 -14.86
CA LYS A 80 1.11 11.04 -13.76
C LYS A 80 0.47 10.47 -12.49
N GLN A 81 -0.27 9.36 -12.56
CA GLN A 81 -1.06 8.84 -11.43
C GLN A 81 -0.24 8.31 -10.22
N TYR A 82 1.08 8.18 -10.33
CA TYR A 82 1.96 7.70 -9.24
C TYR A 82 3.10 8.66 -8.87
N TRP A 83 3.03 9.92 -9.32
CA TRP A 83 4.16 10.86 -9.24
C TRP A 83 4.76 10.99 -7.83
N LEU A 84 3.91 11.09 -6.80
CA LEU A 84 4.38 11.27 -5.42
C LEU A 84 5.07 10.01 -4.89
N CYS A 85 4.53 8.83 -5.26
CA CYS A 85 5.15 7.55 -4.92
C CYS A 85 6.50 7.36 -5.62
N GLN A 86 6.62 7.78 -6.88
CA GLN A 86 7.86 7.70 -7.64
C GLN A 86 8.94 8.58 -7.02
N ILE A 87 8.62 9.81 -6.61
CA ILE A 87 9.53 10.68 -5.86
C ILE A 87 9.95 10.01 -4.54
N LEU A 88 8.99 9.45 -3.79
CA LEU A 88 9.28 8.75 -2.53
C LEU A 88 10.23 7.56 -2.73
N PHE A 89 9.97 6.72 -3.73
CA PHE A 89 10.83 5.58 -4.06
C PHE A 89 12.23 6.04 -4.45
N TYR A 90 12.35 7.08 -5.29
CA TYR A 90 13.64 7.65 -5.65
C TYR A 90 14.43 8.11 -4.42
N PHE A 91 13.81 8.89 -3.51
CA PHE A 91 14.49 9.36 -2.31
C PHE A 91 14.90 8.24 -1.35
N ILE A 92 14.07 7.20 -1.20
CA ILE A 92 14.42 6.04 -0.37
C ILE A 92 15.59 5.28 -1.01
N PHE A 93 15.53 5.07 -2.32
CA PHE A 93 16.55 4.33 -3.06
C PHE A 93 17.91 5.02 -3.00
N ILE A 94 17.99 6.35 -3.20
CA ILE A 94 19.29 7.05 -3.14
C ILE A 94 19.89 7.09 -1.72
N LYS A 95 19.07 6.98 -0.66
CA LYS A 95 19.51 7.06 0.74
C LYS A 95 19.85 5.69 1.34
N ALA A 96 19.05 4.67 1.02
CA ALA A 96 19.11 3.36 1.67
C ALA A 96 19.25 2.20 0.67
N GLY A 97 19.38 2.49 -0.63
CA GLY A 97 19.52 1.50 -1.68
C GLY A 97 18.32 0.55 -1.78
N PRO A 98 18.55 -0.65 -2.34
CA PRO A 98 17.54 -1.70 -2.40
C PRO A 98 16.92 -2.03 -1.04
N ALA A 99 17.73 -2.11 0.01
CA ALA A 99 17.28 -2.46 1.36
C ALA A 99 16.17 -1.51 1.87
N GLY A 100 16.27 -0.21 1.59
CA GLY A 100 15.23 0.76 1.97
C GLY A 100 13.88 0.47 1.33
N ILE A 101 13.86 0.04 0.07
CA ILE A 101 12.64 -0.30 -0.66
C ILE A 101 12.06 -1.64 -0.15
N ILE A 102 12.93 -2.61 0.14
CA ILE A 102 12.52 -3.89 0.74
C ILE A 102 11.87 -3.66 2.11
N ILE A 103 12.45 -2.79 2.93
CA ILE A 103 11.89 -2.40 4.23
C ILE A 103 10.54 -1.69 4.03
N LEU A 104 10.45 -0.76 3.07
CA LEU A 104 9.20 -0.06 2.79
C LEU A 104 8.06 -1.02 2.41
N ARG A 105 8.28 -1.93 1.44
CA ARG A 105 7.23 -2.90 1.05
C ARG A 105 6.84 -3.79 2.22
N THR A 106 7.82 -4.23 3.00
CA THR A 106 7.59 -5.07 4.17
C THR A 106 6.72 -4.33 5.19
N ALA A 107 7.06 -3.07 5.47
CA ALA A 107 6.31 -2.23 6.40
C ALA A 107 4.87 -2.03 5.93
N LEU A 108 4.65 -1.73 4.64
CA LEU A 108 3.30 -1.53 4.08
C LEU A 108 2.43 -2.80 4.19
N LEU A 109 2.98 -3.97 3.83
CA LEU A 109 2.26 -5.24 3.89
C LEU A 109 1.98 -5.67 5.32
N LEU A 110 2.98 -5.60 6.22
CA LEU A 110 2.78 -5.91 7.63
C LEU A 110 1.79 -4.96 8.30
N LEU A 111 1.86 -3.65 8.00
CA LEU A 111 0.93 -2.68 8.54
C LEU A 111 -0.50 -2.95 8.05
N THR A 112 -0.67 -3.35 6.79
CA THR A 112 -1.98 -3.78 6.27
C THR A 112 -2.54 -4.92 7.12
N ILE A 113 -1.75 -5.96 7.37
CA ILE A 113 -2.15 -7.12 8.18
C ILE A 113 -2.47 -6.70 9.62
N LEU A 114 -1.65 -5.83 10.22
CA LEU A 114 -1.86 -5.31 11.58
C LEU A 114 -3.15 -4.51 11.69
N VAL A 115 -3.45 -3.65 10.73
CA VAL A 115 -4.67 -2.83 10.68
C VAL A 115 -5.90 -3.73 10.59
N VAL A 116 -5.87 -4.76 9.74
CA VAL A 116 -6.96 -5.74 9.64
C VAL A 116 -7.11 -6.54 10.94
N LEU A 117 -6.01 -7.04 11.52
CA LEU A 117 -6.04 -7.73 12.81
C LEU A 117 -6.65 -6.84 13.89
N TRP A 118 -6.22 -5.58 13.98
CA TRP A 118 -6.76 -4.63 14.95
C TRP A 118 -8.27 -4.47 14.80
N GLN A 119 -8.78 -4.35 13.58
CA GLN A 119 -10.22 -4.24 13.35
C GLN A 119 -10.97 -5.53 13.71
N LEU A 120 -10.44 -6.71 13.36
CA LEU A 120 -11.02 -8.00 13.75
C LEU A 120 -11.12 -8.13 15.28
N ARG A 121 -10.08 -7.70 16.00
CA ARG A 121 -10.08 -7.68 17.48
C ARG A 121 -11.12 -6.71 18.03
N ARG A 122 -11.33 -5.55 17.39
CA ARG A 122 -12.37 -4.59 17.77
C ARG A 122 -13.79 -5.10 17.55
N TRP A 123 -13.99 -5.96 16.56
CA TRP A 123 -15.25 -6.68 16.35
C TRP A 123 -15.44 -7.88 17.29
N GLY A 124 -14.47 -8.16 18.18
CA GLY A 124 -14.57 -9.28 19.12
C GLY A 124 -14.39 -10.65 18.47
N VAL A 125 -13.86 -10.72 17.24
CA VAL A 125 -13.60 -11.98 16.55
C VAL A 125 -12.67 -12.85 17.39
N SER A 126 -12.97 -14.15 17.51
CA SER A 126 -12.21 -15.06 18.35
C SER A 126 -10.74 -15.13 17.93
N PHE A 127 -9.86 -15.46 18.88
CA PHE A 127 -8.41 -15.52 18.66
C PHE A 127 -8.03 -16.46 17.50
N TYR A 128 -8.60 -17.67 17.48
CA TYR A 128 -8.30 -18.68 16.45
C TYR A 128 -8.76 -18.24 15.06
N ILE A 129 -9.92 -17.57 14.98
CA ILE A 129 -10.41 -17.03 13.70
C ILE A 129 -9.51 -15.87 13.24
N CYS A 130 -9.10 -14.98 14.13
CA CYS A 130 -8.15 -13.91 13.78
C CYS A 130 -6.84 -14.48 13.24
N PHE A 131 -6.31 -15.52 13.88
CA PHE A 131 -5.08 -16.18 13.44
C PHE A 131 -5.21 -16.73 12.01
N VAL A 132 -6.29 -17.47 11.73
CA VAL A 132 -6.55 -18.03 10.39
C VAL A 132 -6.74 -16.92 9.35
N LEU A 133 -7.56 -15.90 9.64
CA LEU A 133 -7.81 -14.80 8.70
C LEU A 133 -6.55 -13.99 8.39
N VAL A 134 -5.73 -13.71 9.42
CA VAL A 134 -4.45 -13.01 9.24
C VAL A 134 -3.46 -13.86 8.45
N PHE A 135 -3.42 -15.16 8.68
CA PHE A 135 -2.58 -16.07 7.90
C PHE A 135 -3.03 -16.15 6.44
N LEU A 136 -4.34 -16.24 6.17
CA LEU A 136 -4.87 -16.20 4.81
C LEU A 136 -4.59 -14.87 4.12
N LEU A 137 -4.73 -13.75 4.84
CA LEU A 137 -4.37 -12.43 4.33
C LEU A 137 -2.88 -12.35 3.99
N PHE A 138 -2.01 -12.89 4.84
CA PHE A 138 -0.58 -13.00 4.56
C PHE A 138 -0.35 -13.76 3.24
N LEU A 139 -0.95 -14.94 3.07
CA LEU A 139 -0.83 -15.71 1.82
C LEU A 139 -1.25 -14.90 0.60
N VAL A 140 -2.38 -14.18 0.65
CA VAL A 140 -2.80 -13.31 -0.46
C VAL A 140 -1.77 -12.22 -0.73
N THR A 141 -1.28 -11.53 0.30
CA THR A 141 -0.32 -10.43 0.15
C THR A 141 1.05 -10.87 -0.39
N THR A 142 1.42 -12.16 -0.28
CA THR A 142 2.64 -12.68 -0.92
C THR A 142 2.63 -12.51 -2.45
N GLN A 143 1.44 -12.44 -3.05
CA GLN A 143 1.27 -12.23 -4.49
C GLN A 143 1.46 -10.77 -4.91
N PHE A 144 1.59 -9.85 -3.95
CA PHE A 144 1.71 -8.41 -4.17
C PHE A 144 3.05 -7.86 -3.66
N THR A 145 4.11 -8.66 -3.67
CA THR A 145 5.43 -8.25 -3.14
C THR A 145 6.25 -7.40 -4.10
N GLY A 146 5.77 -7.19 -5.33
CA GLY A 146 6.39 -6.28 -6.30
C GLY A 146 6.37 -4.83 -5.81
N GLU A 147 7.44 -4.10 -6.09
CA GLU A 147 7.76 -2.79 -5.54
C GLU A 147 7.04 -1.68 -6.31
N ARG A 148 5.71 -1.80 -6.32
CA ARG A 148 4.80 -0.95 -7.06
C ARG A 148 4.04 -0.01 -6.14
N PRO A 149 3.58 1.16 -6.62
CA PRO A 149 2.74 2.07 -5.85
C PRO A 149 1.42 1.47 -5.34
N VAL A 150 0.94 0.36 -5.92
CA VAL A 150 -0.26 -0.36 -5.47
C VAL A 150 -0.19 -0.82 -4.01
N LEU A 151 1.02 -1.04 -3.46
CA LEU A 151 1.23 -1.40 -2.06
C LEU A 151 0.60 -0.40 -1.07
N PHE A 152 0.63 0.89 -1.41
CA PHE A 152 -0.04 1.92 -0.61
C PHE A 152 -1.57 1.79 -0.68
N SER A 153 -2.12 1.40 -1.83
CA SER A 153 -3.56 1.18 -1.96
C SER A 153 -4.04 -0.03 -1.17
N ILE A 154 -3.22 -1.08 -1.11
CA ILE A 154 -3.46 -2.26 -0.28
C ILE A 154 -3.56 -1.86 1.19
N LEU A 155 -2.73 -0.93 1.67
CA LEU A 155 -2.80 -0.40 3.03
C LEU A 155 -3.96 0.60 3.24
N PHE A 156 -4.14 1.55 2.34
CA PHE A 156 -5.13 2.62 2.52
C PHE A 156 -6.57 2.11 2.43
N THR A 157 -6.82 1.04 1.68
CA THR A 157 -8.15 0.43 1.57
C THR A 157 -8.75 0.03 2.93
N PRO A 158 -8.11 -0.85 3.74
CA PRO A 158 -8.64 -1.19 5.06
C PRO A 158 -8.62 0.00 6.03
N VAL A 159 -7.69 0.95 5.90
CA VAL A 159 -7.68 2.19 6.72
C VAL A 159 -8.93 3.02 6.46
N VAL A 160 -9.26 3.30 5.19
CA VAL A 160 -10.48 4.03 4.81
C VAL A 160 -11.73 3.28 5.26
N PHE A 161 -11.76 1.95 5.07
CA PHE A 161 -12.88 1.11 5.53
C PHE A 161 -13.14 1.32 7.03
N ILE A 162 -12.09 1.23 7.84
CA ILE A 162 -12.15 1.41 9.28
C ILE A 162 -12.67 2.80 9.67
N MET A 163 -12.19 3.85 9.00
CA MET A 163 -12.60 5.23 9.30
C MET A 163 -14.09 5.44 9.05
N LEU A 164 -14.62 4.87 7.95
CA LEU A 164 -16.03 4.92 7.60
C LEU A 164 -16.88 4.10 8.59
N GLU A 165 -16.42 2.90 8.94
CA GLU A 165 -17.09 2.01 9.89
C GLU A 165 -17.16 2.62 11.30
N ASP A 166 -16.06 3.21 11.77
CA ASP A 166 -16.01 3.91 13.05
C ASP A 166 -16.92 5.13 13.10
N PHE A 167 -17.02 5.88 12.01
CA PHE A 167 -17.94 6.99 11.94
C PHE A 167 -19.39 6.52 11.98
N LYS A 168 -19.74 5.47 11.22
CA LYS A 168 -21.09 4.89 11.16
C LYS A 168 -21.57 4.42 12.53
N HIS A 169 -20.71 3.71 13.28
CA HIS A 169 -21.11 3.10 14.55
C HIS A 169 -20.87 3.97 15.78
N ARG A 170 -19.86 4.84 15.76
CA ARG A 170 -19.37 5.53 16.97
C ARG A 170 -19.23 7.04 16.79
N ARG A 171 -19.57 7.59 15.61
CA ARG A 171 -19.30 8.98 15.25
C ARG A 171 -17.82 9.35 15.47
N GLY A 172 -16.93 8.41 15.15
CA GLY A 172 -15.49 8.55 15.35
C GLY A 172 -14.90 9.77 14.64
N LYS A 173 -14.03 10.52 15.33
CA LYS A 173 -13.39 11.73 14.80
C LYS A 173 -12.30 11.45 13.74
N LEU A 174 -11.90 10.19 13.57
CA LEU A 174 -10.93 9.80 12.53
C LEU A 174 -11.40 10.19 11.14
N LEU A 175 -12.72 10.31 10.90
CA LEU A 175 -13.25 10.76 9.61
C LEU A 175 -12.69 12.12 9.16
N TYR A 176 -12.30 13.01 10.09
CA TYR A 176 -11.67 14.30 9.72
C TYR A 176 -10.31 14.13 9.02
N LEU A 177 -9.64 12.98 9.19
CA LEU A 177 -8.42 12.63 8.47
C LEU A 177 -8.69 11.98 7.11
N LEU A 178 -9.95 11.70 6.76
CA LEU A 178 -10.29 11.06 5.49
C LEU A 178 -9.96 11.96 4.28
N PRO A 179 -10.32 13.26 4.25
CA PRO A 179 -9.94 14.13 3.14
C PRO A 179 -8.42 14.22 2.90
N PRO A 180 -7.55 14.47 3.90
CA PRO A 180 -6.11 14.49 3.65
C PRO A 180 -5.55 13.12 3.25
N LEU A 181 -6.10 12.02 3.78
CA LEU A 181 -5.71 10.67 3.35
C LEU A 181 -6.07 10.41 1.88
N MET A 182 -7.28 10.79 1.46
CA MET A 182 -7.71 10.62 0.06
C MET A 182 -6.91 11.50 -0.89
N LEU A 183 -6.56 12.73 -0.48
CA LEU A 183 -5.68 13.60 -1.24
C LEU A 183 -4.29 12.97 -1.40
N LEU A 184 -3.71 12.43 -0.32
CA LEU A 184 -2.45 11.72 -0.37
C LEU A 184 -2.53 10.50 -1.30
N TRP A 185 -3.58 9.69 -1.16
CA TRP A 185 -3.77 8.48 -1.96
C TRP A 185 -3.89 8.80 -3.45
N ALA A 186 -4.66 9.82 -3.82
CA ALA A 186 -4.84 10.23 -5.21
C ALA A 186 -3.53 10.65 -5.91
N ASN A 187 -2.52 11.07 -5.14
CA ASN A 187 -1.19 11.42 -5.67
C ASN A 187 -0.18 10.26 -5.62
N ILE A 188 -0.46 9.21 -4.85
CA ILE A 188 0.41 8.04 -4.70
C ILE A 188 0.05 6.94 -5.72
N HIS A 189 -1.22 6.63 -5.93
CA HIS A 189 -1.65 5.56 -6.82
C HIS A 189 -3.11 5.73 -7.27
N GLY A 190 -3.42 5.38 -8.53
CA GLY A 190 -4.77 5.43 -9.11
C GLY A 190 -5.83 4.58 -8.40
N GLY A 191 -5.42 3.70 -7.49
CA GLY A 191 -6.30 2.90 -6.63
C GLY A 191 -7.20 3.71 -5.68
N PHE A 192 -7.00 5.03 -5.55
CA PHE A 192 -7.88 5.91 -4.78
C PHE A 192 -9.36 5.85 -5.22
N ILE A 193 -9.62 5.40 -6.45
CA ILE A 193 -10.98 5.12 -6.96
C ILE A 193 -11.71 4.13 -6.03
N ILE A 194 -11.02 3.14 -5.47
CA ILE A 194 -11.60 2.20 -4.50
C ILE A 194 -12.09 2.94 -3.25
N GLY A 195 -11.28 3.87 -2.72
CA GLY A 195 -11.67 4.72 -1.61
C GLY A 195 -12.92 5.56 -1.91
N ASN A 196 -13.00 6.16 -3.09
CA ASN A 196 -14.19 6.91 -3.52
C ASN A 196 -15.44 6.02 -3.59
N ILE A 197 -15.32 4.81 -4.15
CA ILE A 197 -16.42 3.84 -4.20
C ILE A 197 -16.91 3.51 -2.78
N MET A 198 -15.99 3.24 -1.85
CA MET A 198 -16.35 2.95 -0.47
C MET A 198 -17.08 4.13 0.20
N ILE A 199 -16.60 5.35 0.00
CA ILE A 199 -17.25 6.55 0.51
C ILE A 199 -18.67 6.66 -0.03
N MET A 200 -18.87 6.48 -1.34
CA MET A 200 -20.20 6.52 -1.96
C MET A 200 -21.13 5.44 -1.40
N VAL A 201 -20.64 4.21 -1.22
CA VAL A 201 -21.42 3.10 -0.63
C VAL A 201 -21.84 3.41 0.81
N TYR A 202 -21.01 4.07 1.60
CA TYR A 202 -21.35 4.47 2.97
C TYR A 202 -22.27 5.70 3.06
N MET A 203 -22.39 6.47 1.99
CA MET A 203 -23.32 7.60 1.88
C MET A 203 -24.72 7.21 1.42
N ALA A 204 -24.84 6.09 0.70
CA ALA A 204 -26.12 5.51 0.26
C ALA A 204 -26.89 4.87 1.42
#